data_AF-A0A1I0DP14-F1
#
_entry.id   AF-A0A1I0DP14-F1
#
_cell.length_a   1.000
_cell.length_b   1.000
_cell.length_c   1.000
_cell.angle_alpha   90.00
_cell.angle_beta   90.00
_cell.angle_gamma   90.00
#
_symmetry.space_group_name_H-M   'P 1'
#
loop_
_entity.id
_entity.type
_entity.pdbx_description
1 polymer ?
#
loop_
_entity_poly.entity_id
_entity_poly.type
_entity_poly.pdbx_seq_one_letter_code
_entity_poly.pdbx_strand_id
1 'polypeptide(L)'
;MLDYYGRYSYPTRIFVKGYGYVGFETYCKDVLPNEWIPSWHVQSLNAGAFCVRMVGWYHTINPASPSGAYDVSSGTQCYIKGSAQTSTSRAIDDTYRYIMVNSSDKIFFAEYGQGTSGEISKRSGGKLLQYGSQALAKKGYLYNDILNYYYGGSVHSYGNIRILKYFG
;
A
#
# COMPACT_ATOMS: atom_id res chain seq x y z
N MET A 1 -19.39 19.99 -3.22
CA MET A 1 -18.68 18.80 -2.69
C MET A 1 -18.56 17.73 -3.78
N LEU A 2 -18.06 18.06 -4.99
CA LEU A 2 -18.21 17.17 -6.16
C LEU A 2 -17.06 17.17 -7.19
N ASP A 3 -15.86 17.70 -6.89
CA ASP A 3 -14.71 17.63 -7.83
C ASP A 3 -13.57 16.70 -7.39
N TYR A 4 -13.69 16.07 -6.22
CA TYR A 4 -12.56 15.36 -5.62
C TYR A 4 -12.33 13.95 -6.20
N TYR A 5 -13.38 13.32 -6.72
CA TYR A 5 -13.34 11.94 -7.23
C TYR A 5 -12.74 11.80 -8.64
N GLY A 6 -12.51 12.89 -9.35
CA GLY A 6 -12.02 12.87 -10.74
C GLY A 6 -10.49 12.89 -10.91
N ARG A 7 -9.71 13.14 -9.84
CA ARG A 7 -8.26 13.39 -9.98
C ARG A 7 -7.43 12.11 -10.07
N TYR A 8 -7.90 11.00 -9.50
CA TYR A 8 -7.21 9.71 -9.52
C TYR A 8 -8.22 8.60 -9.81
N SER A 9 -8.21 8.07 -11.03
CA SER A 9 -8.97 6.86 -11.35
C SER A 9 -8.25 5.64 -10.75
N TYR A 10 -9.00 4.78 -10.05
CA TYR A 10 -8.46 3.52 -9.53
C TYR A 10 -7.98 2.64 -10.68
N PRO A 11 -6.74 2.11 -10.65
CA PRO A 11 -6.23 1.37 -11.78
C PRO A 11 -6.98 0.05 -11.93
N THR A 12 -7.36 -0.27 -13.16
CA THR A 12 -7.94 -1.58 -13.48
C THR A 12 -6.86 -2.62 -13.81
N ARG A 13 -5.70 -2.17 -14.29
CA ARG A 13 -4.54 -2.99 -14.64
C ARG A 13 -3.22 -2.28 -14.36
N ILE A 14 -2.15 -3.06 -14.30
CA ILE A 14 -0.77 -2.59 -14.14
C ILE A 14 0.17 -3.42 -15.02
N PHE A 15 1.14 -2.79 -15.67
CA PHE A 15 2.16 -3.47 -16.47
C PHE A 15 3.31 -3.92 -15.58
N VAL A 16 3.44 -5.23 -15.38
CA VAL A 16 4.56 -5.83 -14.66
C VAL A 16 5.62 -6.31 -15.64
N LYS A 17 6.87 -5.86 -15.47
CA LYS A 17 8.01 -6.29 -16.29
C LYS A 17 8.11 -7.82 -16.34
N GLY A 18 8.13 -8.39 -17.56
CA GLY A 18 8.19 -9.83 -17.79
C GLY A 18 6.85 -10.57 -17.78
N TYR A 19 5.77 -9.93 -17.35
CA TYR A 19 4.43 -10.55 -17.29
C TYR A 19 3.37 -9.80 -18.12
N GLY A 20 3.63 -8.55 -18.53
CA GLY A 20 2.67 -7.73 -19.27
C GLY A 20 1.63 -7.09 -18.36
N TYR A 21 0.47 -6.74 -18.92
CA TYR A 21 -0.65 -6.21 -18.16
C TYR A 21 -1.32 -7.29 -17.30
N VAL A 22 -1.48 -7.00 -16.02
CA VAL A 22 -2.19 -7.83 -15.03
C VAL A 22 -3.31 -6.99 -14.40
N GLY A 23 -4.44 -7.61 -14.03
CA GLY A 23 -5.48 -6.94 -13.26
C GLY A 23 -4.93 -6.37 -11.96
N PHE A 24 -5.22 -5.12 -11.64
CA PHE A 24 -4.54 -4.41 -10.55
C PHE A 24 -4.82 -5.04 -9.17
N GLU A 25 -6.04 -5.50 -8.93
CA GLU A 25 -6.39 -6.22 -7.70
C GLU A 25 -5.67 -7.57 -7.61
N THR A 26 -5.63 -8.33 -8.71
CA THR A 26 -4.90 -9.60 -8.81
C THR A 26 -3.42 -9.39 -8.52
N TYR A 27 -2.82 -8.34 -9.09
CA TYR A 27 -1.45 -7.93 -8.80
C TYR A 27 -1.24 -7.71 -7.31
N CYS A 28 -2.11 -6.93 -6.65
CA CYS A 28 -1.97 -6.66 -5.22
C CYS A 28 -2.12 -7.93 -4.36
N LYS A 29 -3.04 -8.84 -4.72
CA LYS A 29 -3.23 -10.14 -4.05
C LYS A 29 -2.01 -11.05 -4.18
N ASP A 30 -1.31 -10.99 -5.31
CA ASP A 30 -0.07 -11.73 -5.59
C ASP A 30 1.21 -11.02 -5.09
N VAL A 31 1.11 -9.79 -4.58
CA VAL A 31 2.25 -9.07 -3.97
C VAL A 31 2.22 -9.16 -2.46
N LEU A 32 1.07 -8.88 -1.83
CA LEU A 32 0.97 -8.77 -0.38
C LEU A 32 1.50 -9.98 0.41
N PRO A 33 1.26 -11.25 0.05
CA PRO A 33 1.81 -12.39 0.80
C PRO A 33 3.34 -12.53 0.73
N ASN A 34 3.98 -11.81 -0.19
CA ASN A 34 5.44 -11.81 -0.37
C ASN A 34 6.10 -10.59 0.29
N GLU A 35 5.32 -9.57 0.66
CA GLU A 35 5.78 -8.36 1.35
C GLU A 35 5.39 -8.37 2.84
N TRP A 36 4.31 -9.08 3.19
CA TRP A 36 3.81 -9.23 4.55
C TRP A 36 3.66 -10.70 4.90
N ILE A 37 4.00 -11.07 6.14
CA ILE A 37 3.81 -12.43 6.62
C ILE A 37 2.31 -12.72 6.76
N PRO A 38 1.73 -13.68 6.01
CA PRO A 38 0.28 -13.88 5.92
C PRO A 38 -0.43 -14.25 7.24
N SER A 39 0.30 -14.76 8.22
CA SER A 39 -0.21 -15.14 9.54
C SER A 39 -0.25 -13.98 10.54
N TRP A 40 0.12 -12.77 10.13
CA TRP A 40 0.13 -11.61 11.00
C TRP A 40 -1.26 -11.05 11.28
N HIS A 41 -1.32 -10.13 12.24
CA HIS A 41 -2.56 -9.55 12.72
C HIS A 41 -3.29 -8.85 11.57
N VAL A 42 -4.62 -8.97 11.51
CA VAL A 42 -5.43 -8.43 10.41
C VAL A 42 -5.20 -6.92 10.19
N GLN A 43 -5.03 -6.16 11.27
CA GLN A 43 -4.74 -4.71 11.17
C GLN A 43 -3.35 -4.42 10.56
N SER A 44 -2.37 -5.31 10.76
CA SER A 44 -1.07 -5.21 10.10
C SER A 44 -1.18 -5.56 8.62
N LEU A 45 -1.92 -6.63 8.28
CA LEU A 45 -2.20 -7.01 6.88
C LEU A 45 -2.96 -5.90 6.14
N ASN A 46 -3.94 -5.26 6.77
CA ASN A 46 -4.69 -4.14 6.18
C ASN A 46 -3.79 -2.92 5.97
N ALA A 47 -2.88 -2.61 6.89
CA ALA A 47 -1.90 -1.55 6.68
C ALA A 47 -0.95 -1.88 5.50
N GLY A 48 -0.45 -3.12 5.43
CA GLY A 48 0.34 -3.61 4.31
C GLY A 48 -0.42 -3.57 2.97
N ALA A 49 -1.71 -3.90 2.97
CA ALA A 49 -2.59 -3.82 1.80
C ALA A 49 -2.67 -2.39 1.24
N PHE A 50 -2.77 -1.37 2.11
CA PHE A 50 -2.68 0.03 1.66
C PHE A 50 -1.31 0.34 1.07
N CYS A 51 -0.21 -0.02 1.74
CA CYS A 51 1.13 0.22 1.20
C CYS A 51 1.30 -0.40 -0.20
N VAL A 52 0.94 -1.68 -0.35
CA VAL A 52 1.05 -2.40 -1.62
C VAL A 52 0.23 -1.74 -2.72
N ARG A 53 -1.04 -1.46 -2.44
CA ARG A 53 -1.95 -0.83 -3.41
C ARG A 53 -1.50 0.58 -3.78
N MET A 54 -1.06 1.39 -2.83
CA MET A 54 -0.67 2.77 -3.11
C MET A 54 0.64 2.86 -3.89
N VAL A 55 1.61 1.96 -3.64
CA VAL A 55 2.84 1.85 -4.45
C VAL A 55 2.51 1.44 -5.88
N GLY A 56 1.71 0.38 -6.06
CA GLY A 56 1.26 -0.03 -7.39
C GLY A 56 0.52 1.09 -8.13
N TRP A 57 -0.42 1.76 -7.47
CA TRP A 57 -1.21 2.85 -8.06
C TRP A 57 -0.30 4.03 -8.44
N TYR A 58 0.61 4.44 -7.54
CA TYR A 58 1.58 5.50 -7.85
C TYR A 58 2.36 5.19 -9.13
N HIS A 59 2.77 3.94 -9.34
CA HIS A 59 3.53 3.52 -10.51
C HIS A 59 2.72 3.36 -11.80
N THR A 60 1.39 3.27 -11.74
CA THR A 60 0.54 3.41 -12.94
C THR A 60 0.53 4.84 -13.51
N ILE A 61 0.96 5.83 -12.71
CA ILE A 61 1.04 7.24 -13.08
C ILE A 61 2.51 7.66 -13.26
N ASN A 62 3.42 7.06 -12.48
CA ASN A 62 4.85 7.35 -12.48
C ASN A 62 5.62 6.03 -12.66
N PRO A 63 5.73 5.51 -13.91
CA PRO A 63 6.33 4.19 -14.15
C PRO A 63 7.72 4.03 -13.56
N ALA A 64 8.02 2.86 -12.98
CA ALA A 64 9.34 2.52 -12.47
C ALA A 64 10.39 2.38 -13.59
N SER A 65 9.94 2.12 -14.82
CA SER A 65 10.78 2.22 -16.02
C SER A 65 10.98 3.69 -16.41
N PRO A 66 12.23 4.20 -16.53
CA PRO A 66 12.47 5.57 -16.98
C PRO A 66 11.92 5.86 -18.38
N SER A 67 11.82 4.84 -19.25
CA SER A 67 11.25 4.95 -20.59
C SER A 67 9.74 4.69 -20.63
N GLY A 68 9.10 4.35 -19.51
CA GLY A 68 7.67 4.01 -19.44
C GLY A 68 7.33 2.63 -20.00
N ALA A 69 8.30 1.74 -20.21
CA ALA A 69 8.07 0.42 -20.81
C ALA A 69 7.31 -0.58 -19.90
N TYR A 70 7.26 -0.31 -18.60
CA TYR A 70 6.51 -1.05 -17.60
C TYR A 70 6.28 -0.17 -16.37
N ASP A 71 5.17 -0.40 -15.66
CA ASP A 71 4.83 0.34 -14.45
C ASP A 71 5.70 -0.12 -13.28
N VAL A 72 5.87 -1.44 -13.11
CA VAL A 72 6.58 -2.04 -11.99
C VAL A 72 7.44 -3.24 -12.43
N SER A 73 8.39 -3.61 -11.58
CA SER A 73 9.18 -4.84 -11.71
C SER A 73 9.14 -5.65 -10.42
N SER A 74 9.63 -6.89 -10.42
CA SER A 74 9.77 -7.70 -9.20
C SER A 74 10.73 -7.10 -8.15
N GLY A 75 11.57 -6.12 -8.53
CA GLY A 75 12.37 -5.33 -7.59
C GLY A 75 11.64 -4.11 -7.02
N THR A 76 10.51 -3.71 -7.61
CA THR A 76 9.64 -2.63 -7.09
C THR A 76 8.76 -3.16 -5.98
N GLN A 77 8.08 -4.28 -6.24
CA GLN A 77 7.34 -5.07 -5.26
C GLN A 77 7.47 -6.54 -5.65
N CYS A 78 7.52 -7.43 -4.66
CA CYS A 78 7.70 -8.86 -4.86
C CYS A 78 6.44 -9.52 -5.46
N TYR A 79 6.20 -9.30 -6.76
CA TYR A 79 5.12 -9.94 -7.49
C TYR A 79 5.52 -11.36 -7.91
N ILE A 80 4.76 -12.33 -7.41
CA ILE A 80 4.85 -13.74 -7.82
C ILE A 80 3.45 -14.17 -8.27
N LYS A 81 3.27 -14.39 -9.57
CA LYS A 81 1.97 -14.74 -10.16
C LYS A 81 1.38 -16.00 -9.52
N GLY A 82 0.14 -15.92 -9.04
CA GLY A 82 -0.57 -17.05 -8.41
C GLY A 82 -0.12 -17.36 -6.98
N SER A 83 0.54 -16.42 -6.30
CA SER A 83 0.99 -16.58 -4.91
C SER A 83 -0.02 -16.07 -3.86
N ALA A 84 -1.17 -15.57 -4.31
CA ALA A 84 -2.24 -15.09 -3.44
C ALA A 84 -2.57 -16.08 -2.29
N GLN A 85 -2.73 -15.54 -1.09
CA GLN A 85 -3.16 -16.28 0.09
C GLN A 85 -4.45 -15.71 0.66
N THR A 86 -5.24 -16.53 1.36
CA THR A 86 -6.58 -16.14 1.83
C THR A 86 -6.58 -14.92 2.74
N SER A 87 -5.69 -14.85 3.73
CA SER A 87 -5.65 -13.74 4.70
C SER A 87 -5.21 -12.42 4.07
N THR A 88 -4.20 -12.46 3.21
CA THR A 88 -3.73 -11.27 2.49
C THR A 88 -4.71 -10.83 1.41
N SER A 89 -5.36 -11.77 0.72
CA SER A 89 -6.41 -11.45 -0.25
C SER A 89 -7.58 -10.73 0.41
N ARG A 90 -8.02 -11.21 1.59
CA ARG A 90 -9.05 -10.52 2.38
C ARG A 90 -8.63 -9.09 2.76
N ALA A 91 -7.37 -8.87 3.13
CA ALA A 91 -6.88 -7.53 3.43
C ALA A 91 -6.89 -6.58 2.20
N ILE A 92 -6.59 -7.11 1.00
CA ILE A 92 -6.78 -6.35 -0.25
C ILE A 92 -8.26 -6.02 -0.46
N ASP A 93 -9.16 -7.00 -0.31
CA ASP A 93 -10.60 -6.84 -0.50
C ASP A 93 -11.21 -5.80 0.45
N ASP A 94 -10.88 -5.90 1.74
CA ASP A 94 -11.39 -5.03 2.80
C ASP A 94 -10.97 -3.57 2.60
N THR A 95 -9.82 -3.35 1.96
CA THR A 95 -9.27 -2.01 1.73
C THR A 95 -9.56 -1.48 0.33
N TYR A 96 -9.99 -2.32 -0.62
CA TYR A 96 -10.11 -2.00 -2.06
C TYR A 96 -10.90 -0.72 -2.36
N ARG A 97 -11.94 -0.44 -1.59
CA ARG A 97 -12.83 0.73 -1.75
C ARG A 97 -12.29 2.01 -1.14
N TYR A 98 -11.03 2.04 -0.73
CA TYR A 98 -10.42 3.18 -0.08
C TYR A 98 -9.11 3.58 -0.73
N ILE A 99 -8.83 4.88 -0.72
CA ILE A 99 -7.56 5.50 -1.12
C ILE A 99 -6.91 6.14 0.11
N MET A 100 -5.58 6.04 0.21
CA MET A 100 -4.78 6.80 1.18
C MET A 100 -4.17 8.02 0.49
N VAL A 101 -4.43 9.20 1.04
CA VAL A 101 -3.88 10.47 0.54
C VAL A 101 -3.23 11.24 1.68
N ASN A 102 -2.33 12.16 1.34
CA ASN A 102 -1.76 13.06 2.34
C ASN A 102 -2.78 14.09 2.84
N SER A 103 -2.38 14.87 3.83
CA SER A 103 -3.18 15.96 4.41
C SER A 103 -3.71 16.96 3.38
N SER A 104 -2.99 17.16 2.27
CA SER A 104 -3.38 18.02 1.14
C SER A 104 -4.03 17.26 -0.01
N ASP A 105 -4.58 16.07 0.25
CA ASP A 105 -5.42 15.37 -0.70
C ASP A 105 -4.67 14.92 -1.98
N LYS A 106 -3.40 14.53 -1.83
CA LYS A 106 -2.58 13.97 -2.93
C LYS A 106 -2.15 12.54 -2.63
N ILE A 107 -2.16 11.69 -3.65
CA ILE A 107 -1.45 10.41 -3.61
C ILE A 107 0.04 10.65 -3.40
N PHE A 108 0.69 9.73 -2.71
CA PHE A 108 2.13 9.72 -2.51
C PHE A 108 2.66 8.28 -2.60
N PHE A 109 3.96 8.14 -2.84
CA PHE A 109 4.62 6.84 -2.80
C PHE A 109 4.70 6.35 -1.35
N ALA A 110 3.87 5.35 -1.00
CA ALA A 110 3.76 4.81 0.35
C ALA A 110 4.92 3.86 0.67
N GLU A 111 6.12 4.42 0.86
CA GLU A 111 7.33 3.63 1.10
C GLU A 111 7.16 2.68 2.30
N TYR A 112 7.63 1.44 2.15
CA TYR A 112 7.63 0.43 3.20
C TYR A 112 8.93 -0.39 3.21
N GLY A 113 9.16 -1.17 4.28
CA GLY A 113 10.29 -2.09 4.37
C GLY A 113 10.19 -3.07 5.55
N GLN A 114 11.19 -3.94 5.70
CA GLN A 114 11.14 -5.05 6.65
C GLN A 114 11.15 -4.59 8.13
N GLY A 115 12.17 -3.83 8.53
CA GLY A 115 12.42 -3.53 9.95
C GLY A 115 12.78 -4.76 10.78
N THR A 116 12.72 -4.62 12.11
CA THR A 116 13.18 -5.63 13.08
C THR A 116 12.01 -6.17 13.90
N SER A 117 12.00 -7.48 14.16
CA SER A 117 10.96 -8.12 14.97
C SER A 117 10.84 -7.50 16.36
N GLY A 118 9.62 -7.13 16.75
CA GLY A 118 9.32 -6.52 18.05
C GLY A 118 9.54 -5.00 18.12
N GLU A 119 10.19 -4.39 17.14
CA GLU A 119 10.49 -2.96 17.15
C GLU A 119 9.41 -2.15 16.43
N ILE A 120 8.92 -1.11 17.12
CA ILE A 120 8.10 -0.06 16.51
C ILE A 120 9.07 1.08 16.20
N SER A 121 9.39 1.25 14.92
CA SER A 121 10.31 2.29 14.44
C SER A 121 9.74 3.71 14.57
N LYS A 122 10.53 4.71 14.20
CA LYS A 122 10.24 6.13 14.39
C LYS A 122 8.86 6.55 13.82
N ARG A 123 8.03 7.12 14.69
CA ARG A 123 6.80 7.84 14.31
C ARG A 123 7.10 8.94 13.30
N SER A 124 6.24 9.10 12.31
CA SER A 124 6.38 10.10 11.24
C SER A 124 7.65 9.92 10.40
N GLY A 125 8.19 8.70 10.33
CA GLY A 125 9.39 8.37 9.58
C GLY A 125 9.21 8.38 8.05
N GLY A 126 7.96 8.44 7.55
CA GLY A 126 7.67 8.40 6.11
C GLY A 126 7.78 7.01 5.48
N LYS A 127 8.23 6.01 6.22
CA LYS A 127 8.37 4.62 5.78
C LYS A 127 7.75 3.69 6.80
N LEU A 128 6.76 2.91 6.37
CA LEU A 128 6.15 1.90 7.22
C LEU A 128 7.05 0.66 7.31
N LEU A 129 7.29 0.14 8.50
CA LEU A 129 8.02 -1.13 8.67
C LEU A 129 7.04 -2.27 8.95
N GLN A 130 7.16 -3.39 8.23
CA GLN A 130 6.23 -4.52 8.34
C GLN A 130 6.19 -5.06 9.79
N TYR A 131 7.35 -5.27 10.44
CA TYR A 131 7.39 -5.74 11.83
C TYR A 131 6.83 -4.70 12.81
N GLY A 132 7.05 -3.41 12.54
CA GLY A 132 6.49 -2.33 13.34
C GLY A 132 4.97 -2.25 13.23
N SER A 133 4.40 -2.47 12.05
CA SER A 133 2.95 -2.58 11.88
C SER A 133 2.36 -3.76 12.66
N GLN A 134 3.04 -4.90 12.68
CA GLN A 134 2.63 -6.06 13.46
C GLN A 134 2.71 -5.79 14.97
N ALA A 135 3.77 -5.13 15.42
CA ALA A 135 3.92 -4.75 16.82
C ALA A 135 2.84 -3.74 17.28
N LEU A 136 2.52 -2.73 16.47
CA LEU A 136 1.44 -1.78 16.75
C LEU A 136 0.06 -2.46 16.73
N ALA A 137 -0.19 -3.33 15.74
CA ALA A 137 -1.44 -4.07 15.65
C ALA A 137 -1.68 -4.96 16.88
N LYS A 138 -0.64 -5.66 17.37
CA LYS A 138 -0.68 -6.43 18.62
C LYS A 138 -0.95 -5.57 19.87
N LYS A 139 -0.69 -4.26 19.81
CA LYS A 139 -1.03 -3.29 20.86
C LYS A 139 -2.43 -2.69 20.69
N GLY A 140 -3.23 -3.18 19.75
CA GLY A 140 -4.61 -2.76 19.53
C GLY A 140 -4.79 -1.60 18.54
N TYR A 141 -3.73 -1.17 17.85
CA TYR A 141 -3.85 -0.12 16.85
C TYR A 141 -4.60 -0.65 15.62
N LEU A 142 -5.52 0.17 15.08
CA LEU A 142 -6.18 -0.11 13.82
C LEU A 142 -5.26 0.26 12.64
N TYR A 143 -5.54 -0.28 11.45
CA TYR A 143 -4.70 -0.06 10.26
C TYR A 143 -4.54 1.43 9.92
N ASN A 144 -5.58 2.24 10.10
CA ASN A 144 -5.55 3.68 9.87
C ASN A 144 -4.65 4.41 10.88
N ASP A 145 -4.63 3.97 12.14
CA ASP A 145 -3.73 4.50 13.16
C ASP A 145 -2.28 4.13 12.84
N ILE A 146 -2.04 2.90 12.38
CA ILE A 146 -0.71 2.42 11.97
C ILE A 146 -0.19 3.23 10.78
N LEU A 147 -1.02 3.41 9.74
CA LEU A 147 -0.65 4.20 8.56
C LEU A 147 -0.36 5.66 8.96
N ASN A 148 -1.22 6.26 9.79
CA ASN A 148 -1.01 7.63 10.25
C ASN A 148 0.20 7.76 11.19
N TYR A 149 0.53 6.72 11.97
CA TYR A 149 1.74 6.67 12.80
C TYR A 149 3.01 6.83 11.94
N TYR A 150 3.05 6.20 10.77
CA TYR A 150 4.23 6.23 9.90
C TYR A 150 4.28 7.43 8.96
N TYR A 151 3.16 7.76 8.32
CA TYR A 151 3.12 8.75 7.24
C TYR A 151 2.63 10.14 7.70
N GLY A 152 1.82 10.22 8.75
CA GLY A 152 1.34 11.50 9.28
C GLY A 152 2.47 12.29 9.94
N GLY A 153 2.59 13.57 9.61
CA GLY A 153 3.71 14.43 10.04
C GLY A 153 5.06 14.10 9.40
N SER A 154 5.09 13.24 8.38
CA SER A 154 6.31 12.88 7.65
C SER A 154 6.52 13.74 6.41
N VAL A 155 7.60 13.48 5.67
CA VAL A 155 7.87 14.10 4.36
C VAL A 155 6.75 13.86 3.31
N HIS A 156 5.93 12.83 3.48
CA HIS A 156 4.82 12.54 2.57
C HIS A 156 3.52 13.28 2.95
N SER A 157 3.35 13.65 4.22
CA SER A 157 2.18 14.36 4.73
C SER A 157 2.53 15.15 5.97
N TYR A 158 2.52 16.48 5.87
CA TYR A 158 2.83 17.36 7.01
C TYR A 158 1.76 17.32 8.12
N GLY A 159 0.51 16.99 7.77
CA GLY A 159 -0.56 16.65 8.72
C GLY A 159 -0.88 15.15 8.74
N ASN A 160 -2.00 14.79 9.39
CA ASN A 160 -2.51 13.43 9.34
C ASN A 160 -2.82 13.00 7.89
N ILE A 161 -2.51 11.75 7.55
CA ILE A 161 -3.00 11.15 6.31
C ILE A 161 -4.52 10.98 6.39
N ARG A 162 -5.16 10.90 5.22
CA ARG A 162 -6.60 10.64 5.12
C ARG A 162 -6.85 9.36 4.34
N ILE A 163 -7.79 8.58 4.85
CA ILE A 163 -8.31 7.39 4.16
C ILE A 163 -9.73 7.75 3.72
N LEU A 164 -9.90 7.83 2.41
CA LEU A 164 -11.14 8.28 1.80
C LEU A 164 -11.79 7.12 1.07
N LYS A 165 -13.11 7.00 1.19
CA LYS A 165 -13.86 6.03 0.40
C LYS A 165 -13.80 6.46 -1.06
N TYR A 166 -13.33 5.57 -1.91
CA TYR A 166 -13.28 5.73 -3.35
C TYR A 166 -14.51 5.04 -3.96
N PHE A 167 -15.26 5.79 -4.78
CA PHE A 167 -16.29 5.25 -5.65
C PHE A 167 -15.74 5.39 -7.07
N GLY A 168 -15.38 4.25 -7.66
CA GLY A 168 -15.09 4.15 -9.09
C GLY A 168 -16.37 4.04 -9.87
#